data_AF-A0A9P9P189-F1
#
_entry.id   AF-A0A9P9P189-F1
#
_cell.length_a   1.000
_cell.length_b   1.000
_cell.length_c   1.000
_cell.angle_alpha   90.00
_cell.angle_beta   90.00
_cell.angle_gamma   90.00
#
_symmetry.space_group_name_H-M   'P 1'
#
loop_
_entity.id
_entity.type
_entity.pdbx_description
1 polymer ?
#
loop_
_entity_poly.entity_id
_entity_poly.type
_entity_poly.pdbx_seq_one_letter_code
_entity_poly.pdbx_strand_id
1 'polypeptide(L)'
;MALPLGLFLGGCVVAIPVVTGIAQGVEHQKKQNEEANNESRMWKFNCLVSCDDPDEIAQEEVNNGILVVRHDKVWVVPRNKEDKPVPPGEALGLKGIELQQDLGPLHAFAGFYIQYPDENRSPPERGLVSTISDEPPVLNWIYCDRSTYELRYSNRTGSILHHVGDWDWTEDETHLVFDGWEGFVAIDEWDGADSDPSTPWGKEGLRWAVYFDRDDNGLKGRRRGRDMFEISLKRRIQSAEEQLKQNEAAEKKMQVKSRGGLSTQFSAPQKERTKEWEKKYGEEARLALERKLAKEKEEGQGPSW
;
A
#
# COMPACT_ATOMS: atom_id res chain seq x y z
N MET A 1 32.47 72.99 24.45
CA MET A 1 33.73 72.46 23.88
C MET A 1 33.96 71.06 24.44
N ALA A 2 34.30 70.13 23.55
CA ALA A 2 34.94 68.82 23.75
C ALA A 2 34.28 67.73 24.63
N LEU A 3 33.77 66.69 23.95
CA LEU A 3 33.86 65.25 24.29
C LEU A 3 35.33 64.78 24.08
N PRO A 4 35.85 63.69 24.72
CA PRO A 4 35.50 62.30 24.33
C PRO A 4 35.64 61.12 25.36
N LEU A 5 34.99 59.99 25.00
CA LEU A 5 35.30 58.53 25.14
C LEU A 5 35.82 57.92 26.47
N GLY A 6 35.47 56.71 26.92
CA GLY A 6 34.73 55.53 26.42
C GLY A 6 34.63 54.45 27.54
N LEU A 7 33.68 53.49 27.54
CA LEU A 7 33.87 52.11 27.06
C LEU A 7 32.52 51.34 27.13
N PHE A 8 32.22 50.58 26.08
CA PHE A 8 31.15 49.59 25.97
C PHE A 8 31.50 48.30 26.73
N LEU A 9 30.48 47.61 27.27
CA LEU A 9 30.29 46.14 27.43
C LEU A 9 28.90 46.02 28.11
N GLY A 10 27.88 45.33 27.63
CA GLY A 10 27.81 44.07 26.91
C GLY A 10 26.74 43.24 27.64
N GLY A 11 25.58 43.01 27.02
CA GLY A 11 24.47 42.30 27.64
C GLY A 11 23.37 42.00 26.64
N CYS A 12 23.71 41.18 25.64
CA CYS A 12 22.74 40.59 24.73
C CYS A 12 21.62 39.91 25.54
N VAL A 13 20.37 40.24 25.22
CA VAL A 13 19.22 39.40 25.56
C VAL A 13 19.33 38.15 24.69
N VAL A 14 20.08 37.16 25.15
CA VAL A 14 20.08 35.81 24.57
C VAL A 14 18.90 35.06 25.19
N ALA A 15 17.68 35.52 24.93
CA ALA A 15 16.46 34.77 25.22
C ALA A 15 16.19 33.82 24.05
N ILE A 16 17.07 32.82 23.94
CA ILE A 16 16.75 31.41 23.70
C ILE A 16 15.70 31.12 22.60
N PRO A 17 16.11 30.78 21.36
CA PRO A 17 15.28 30.19 20.30
C PRO A 17 14.73 28.78 20.60
N VAL A 18 14.88 28.28 21.83
CA VAL A 18 14.70 26.84 22.16
C VAL A 18 13.23 26.48 22.38
N VAL A 19 12.36 27.43 22.71
CA VAL A 19 10.95 27.11 23.03
C VAL A 19 10.14 26.71 21.78
N THR A 20 10.42 27.31 20.61
CA THR A 20 9.70 26.94 19.37
C THR A 20 10.14 25.58 18.82
N GLY A 21 11.41 25.20 18.97
CA GLY A 21 11.90 23.89 18.55
C GLY A 21 11.33 22.73 19.38
N ILE A 22 11.13 22.93 20.69
CA ILE A 22 10.51 21.91 21.56
C ILE A 22 9.01 21.80 21.28
N ALA A 23 8.31 22.92 21.06
CA ALA A 23 6.87 22.90 20.73
C ALA A 23 6.60 22.19 19.38
N GLN A 24 7.39 22.50 18.34
CA GLN A 24 7.30 21.81 17.05
C GLN A 24 7.70 20.33 17.15
N GLY A 25 8.70 20.00 17.99
CA GLY A 25 9.10 18.61 18.25
C GLY A 25 8.02 17.80 18.97
N VAL A 26 7.34 18.39 19.96
CA VAL A 26 6.22 17.75 20.67
C VAL A 26 4.99 17.62 19.77
N GLU A 27 4.72 18.58 18.89
CA GLU A 27 3.64 18.51 17.90
C GLU A 27 3.93 17.45 16.84
N HIS A 28 5.15 17.38 16.31
CA HIS A 28 5.57 16.29 15.41
C HIS A 28 5.52 14.93 16.10
N GLN A 29 5.96 14.83 17.36
CA GLN A 29 5.87 13.58 18.13
C GLN A 29 4.43 13.19 18.45
N LYS A 30 3.55 14.15 18.76
CA LYS A 30 2.11 13.89 18.98
C LYS A 30 1.43 13.47 17.70
N LYS A 31 1.67 14.17 16.59
CA LYS A 31 1.15 13.81 15.28
C LYS A 31 1.65 12.43 14.86
N GLN A 32 2.93 12.12 15.06
CA GLN A 32 3.47 10.78 14.83
C GLN A 32 2.85 9.71 15.74
N ASN A 33 2.60 10.01 17.03
CA ASN A 33 1.93 9.07 17.94
C ASN A 33 0.44 8.89 17.57
N GLU A 34 -0.26 9.95 17.18
CA GLU A 34 -1.65 9.89 16.73
C GLU A 34 -1.75 9.16 15.39
N GLU A 35 -0.82 9.40 14.46
CA GLU A 35 -0.71 8.72 13.17
C GLU A 35 -0.31 7.24 13.32
N ALA A 36 0.59 6.90 14.24
CA ALA A 36 0.94 5.52 14.57
C ALA A 36 -0.18 4.76 15.30
N ASN A 37 -1.11 5.51 15.94
CA ASN A 37 -2.25 4.96 16.66
C ASN A 37 -3.55 4.98 15.84
N ASN A 38 -3.48 5.34 14.55
CA ASN A 38 -4.63 5.27 13.66
C ASN A 38 -4.85 3.82 13.18
N GLU A 39 -5.69 3.07 13.90
CA GLU A 39 -6.02 1.66 13.62
C GLU A 39 -6.45 1.42 12.15
N SER A 40 -7.03 2.42 11.49
CA SER A 40 -7.44 2.34 10.08
C SER A 40 -6.28 2.12 9.10
N ARG A 41 -5.06 2.53 9.49
CA ARG A 41 -3.83 2.35 8.67
C ARG A 41 -3.45 0.88 8.54
N MET A 42 -3.85 0.05 9.49
CA MET A 42 -3.59 -1.39 9.50
C MET A 42 -4.66 -2.21 8.76
N TRP A 43 -5.74 -1.58 8.29
CA TRP A 43 -6.75 -2.29 7.51
C TRP A 43 -6.19 -2.69 6.16
N LYS A 44 -6.26 -3.99 5.86
CA LYS A 44 -5.88 -4.51 4.56
C LYS A 44 -6.82 -3.98 3.50
N PHE A 45 -6.26 -3.51 2.41
CA PHE A 45 -7.02 -3.03 1.26
C PHE A 45 -6.44 -3.58 -0.05
N ASN A 46 -7.33 -3.73 -1.02
CA ASN A 46 -6.95 -3.89 -2.41
C ASN A 46 -6.84 -2.53 -3.09
N CYS A 47 -5.99 -2.45 -4.11
CA CYS A 47 -5.81 -1.23 -4.89
C CYS A 47 -6.45 -1.40 -6.25
N LEU A 48 -7.51 -0.63 -6.48
CA LEU A 48 -8.27 -0.54 -7.71
C LEU A 48 -7.67 0.56 -8.58
N VAL A 49 -7.65 0.35 -9.89
CA VAL A 49 -7.15 1.32 -10.86
C VAL A 49 -8.32 1.97 -11.58
N SER A 50 -8.25 3.29 -11.75
CA SER A 50 -9.09 4.07 -12.66
C SER A 50 -8.21 4.90 -13.59
N CYS A 51 -8.63 5.01 -14.84
CA CYS A 51 -7.97 5.81 -15.86
C CYS A 51 -9.04 6.60 -16.62
N ASP A 52 -8.88 7.93 -16.66
CA ASP A 52 -9.82 8.86 -17.29
C ASP A 52 -9.40 9.26 -18.71
N ASP A 53 -8.39 8.59 -19.26
CA ASP A 53 -7.89 8.86 -20.62
C ASP A 53 -8.93 8.40 -21.68
N PRO A 54 -9.24 9.23 -22.70
CA PRO A 54 -10.21 8.87 -23.74
C PRO A 54 -9.75 7.73 -24.68
N ASP A 55 -8.47 7.34 -24.65
CA ASP A 55 -7.95 6.29 -25.51
C ASP A 55 -8.64 4.93 -25.26
N GLU A 56 -8.98 4.22 -26.34
CA GLU A 56 -9.72 2.94 -26.29
C GLU A 56 -8.95 1.87 -25.50
N ILE A 57 -7.62 1.80 -25.69
CA ILE A 57 -6.73 0.89 -24.97
C ILE A 57 -6.76 1.19 -23.47
N ALA A 58 -6.75 2.46 -23.08
CA ALA A 58 -6.82 2.85 -21.68
C ALA A 58 -8.16 2.43 -21.06
N GLN A 59 -9.27 2.62 -21.77
CA GLN A 59 -10.61 2.27 -21.28
C GLN A 59 -10.87 0.76 -21.20
N GLU A 60 -10.31 -0.02 -22.12
CA GLU A 60 -10.52 -1.47 -22.16
C GLU A 60 -9.56 -2.25 -21.24
N GLU A 61 -8.28 -1.87 -21.20
CA GLU A 61 -7.25 -2.67 -20.54
C GLU A 61 -6.79 -2.12 -19.17
N VAL A 62 -6.78 -0.80 -19.00
CA VAL A 62 -6.23 -0.15 -17.79
C VAL A 62 -7.33 0.31 -16.84
N ASN A 63 -8.38 0.93 -17.39
CA ASN A 63 -9.51 1.38 -16.61
C ASN A 63 -10.25 0.18 -16.00
N ASN A 64 -10.83 0.38 -14.82
CA ASN A 64 -11.44 -0.68 -14.04
C ASN A 64 -10.45 -1.85 -13.74
N GLY A 65 -9.14 -1.58 -13.72
CA GLY A 65 -8.11 -2.55 -13.37
C GLY A 65 -7.95 -2.77 -11.86
N ILE A 66 -7.12 -3.73 -11.49
CA ILE A 66 -6.67 -3.98 -10.12
C ILE A 66 -5.16 -4.16 -10.12
N LEU A 67 -4.49 -3.70 -9.06
CA LEU A 67 -3.07 -3.95 -8.89
C LEU A 67 -2.81 -5.40 -8.50
N VAL A 68 -1.82 -6.00 -9.17
CA VAL A 68 -1.27 -7.30 -8.81
C VAL A 68 0.24 -7.19 -8.60
N VAL A 69 0.76 -7.99 -7.68
CA VAL A 69 2.20 -8.05 -7.39
C VAL A 69 2.75 -9.33 -7.98
N ARG A 70 3.70 -9.21 -8.91
CA ARG A 70 4.31 -10.35 -9.59
C ARG A 70 5.66 -9.98 -10.19
N HIS A 71 6.63 -10.89 -10.13
CA HIS A 71 7.96 -10.71 -10.72
C HIS A 71 8.69 -9.43 -10.26
N ASP A 72 8.64 -9.16 -8.95
CA ASP A 72 9.25 -8.00 -8.28
C ASP A 72 8.69 -6.63 -8.72
N LYS A 73 7.62 -6.62 -9.51
CA LYS A 73 6.92 -5.43 -10.03
C LYS A 73 5.46 -5.40 -9.61
N VAL A 74 4.87 -4.21 -9.72
CA VAL A 74 3.43 -3.98 -9.59
C VAL A 74 2.84 -3.80 -10.99
N TRP A 75 1.80 -4.55 -11.30
CA TRP A 75 1.14 -4.56 -12.59
C TRP A 75 -0.33 -4.18 -12.47
N VAL A 76 -0.90 -3.61 -13.53
CA VAL A 76 -2.34 -3.42 -13.71
C VAL A 76 -2.88 -4.59 -14.52
N VAL A 77 -3.94 -5.22 -14.03
CA VAL A 77 -4.69 -6.23 -14.77
C VAL A 77 -6.19 -5.93 -14.72
N PRO A 78 -6.97 -6.36 -15.72
CA PRO A 78 -8.43 -6.23 -15.69
C PRO A 78 -9.03 -6.93 -14.46
N ARG A 79 -10.12 -6.38 -13.93
CA ARG A 79 -10.84 -6.99 -12.81
C ARG A 79 -12.27 -7.39 -13.19
N ASN A 80 -12.78 -8.42 -12.53
CA ASN A 80 -14.17 -8.85 -12.69
C ASN A 80 -15.13 -8.03 -11.81
N LYS A 81 -16.44 -8.30 -11.87
CA LYS A 81 -17.46 -7.63 -11.05
C LYS A 81 -17.34 -7.87 -9.53
N GLU A 82 -16.52 -8.83 -9.13
CA GLU A 82 -16.21 -9.14 -7.72
C GLU A 82 -14.86 -8.52 -7.27
N ASP A 83 -14.28 -7.66 -8.11
CA ASP A 83 -12.95 -7.04 -7.97
C ASP A 83 -11.82 -8.05 -7.74
N LYS A 84 -11.90 -9.21 -8.40
CA LYS A 84 -10.79 -10.17 -8.47
C LYS A 84 -9.99 -9.95 -9.76
N PRO A 85 -8.67 -10.13 -9.72
CA PRO A 85 -7.83 -10.02 -10.91
C PRO A 85 -8.19 -11.11 -11.91
N VAL A 86 -8.36 -10.71 -13.17
CA VAL A 86 -8.55 -11.62 -14.30
C VAL A 86 -7.20 -11.73 -15.02
N PRO A 87 -6.69 -12.95 -15.26
CA PRO A 87 -5.47 -13.13 -16.02
C PRO A 87 -5.59 -12.49 -17.41
N PRO A 88 -4.59 -11.71 -17.86
CA PRO A 88 -4.65 -11.04 -19.16
C PRO A 88 -4.88 -12.00 -20.33
N GLY A 89 -4.33 -13.23 -20.29
CA GLY A 89 -4.60 -14.25 -21.30
C GLY A 89 -6.07 -14.68 -21.39
N GLU A 90 -6.80 -14.67 -20.27
CA GLU A 90 -8.26 -14.92 -20.26
C GLU A 90 -9.04 -13.69 -20.75
N ALA A 91 -8.59 -12.48 -20.37
CA ALA A 91 -9.19 -11.22 -20.80
C ALA A 91 -9.05 -10.96 -22.31
N LEU A 92 -7.91 -11.32 -22.90
CA LEU A 92 -7.60 -11.17 -24.33
C LEU A 92 -8.16 -12.32 -25.20
N GLY A 93 -8.95 -13.23 -24.63
CA GLY A 93 -9.56 -14.33 -25.38
C GLY A 93 -8.56 -15.39 -25.88
N LEU A 94 -7.31 -15.36 -25.41
CA LEU A 94 -6.28 -16.36 -25.66
C LEU A 94 -6.62 -17.61 -24.83
N LYS A 95 -7.65 -18.36 -25.27
CA LYS A 95 -8.03 -19.67 -24.73
C LYS A 95 -7.03 -20.75 -25.13
N GLY A 96 -5.79 -20.60 -24.66
CA GLY A 96 -4.81 -21.67 -24.57
C GLY A 96 -4.87 -22.25 -23.17
N ILE A 97 -5.57 -23.37 -23.01
CA ILE A 97 -5.75 -24.11 -21.74
C ILE A 97 -4.40 -24.50 -21.09
N GLU A 98 -3.28 -24.34 -21.80
CA GLU A 98 -1.93 -24.67 -21.36
C GLU A 98 -1.17 -23.51 -20.67
N LEU A 99 -1.53 -22.24 -20.89
CA LEU A 99 -0.85 -21.12 -20.21
C LEU A 99 -1.19 -21.04 -18.72
N GLN A 100 -2.44 -21.29 -18.34
CA GLN A 100 -2.90 -21.07 -16.97
C GLN A 100 -2.35 -22.10 -15.97
N GLN A 101 -1.90 -23.28 -16.43
CA GLN A 101 -1.35 -24.32 -15.56
C GLN A 101 0.06 -24.00 -15.04
N ASP A 102 0.91 -23.39 -15.86
CA ASP A 102 2.27 -23.02 -15.46
C ASP A 102 2.34 -21.65 -14.78
N LEU A 103 1.37 -20.77 -15.04
CA LEU A 103 1.41 -19.39 -14.57
C LEU A 103 1.02 -19.18 -13.09
N GLY A 104 0.40 -20.14 -12.42
CA GLY A 104 -0.05 -19.93 -11.04
C GLY A 104 -1.07 -18.77 -10.87
N PRO A 105 -1.68 -18.64 -9.68
CA PRO A 105 -2.68 -17.61 -9.43
C PRO A 105 -2.05 -16.21 -9.39
N LEU A 106 -2.76 -15.21 -9.92
CA LEU A 106 -2.39 -13.80 -9.74
C LEU A 106 -2.68 -13.37 -8.30
N HIS A 107 -1.67 -12.80 -7.64
CA HIS A 107 -1.82 -12.27 -6.29
C HIS A 107 -2.26 -10.81 -6.35
N ALA A 108 -3.52 -10.56 -6.00
CA ALA A 108 -4.03 -9.20 -5.89
C ALA A 108 -3.26 -8.45 -4.81
N PHE A 109 -2.91 -7.19 -5.10
CA PHE A 109 -2.35 -6.29 -4.11
C PHE A 109 -3.25 -6.28 -2.87
N ALA A 110 -2.68 -6.56 -1.71
CA ALA A 110 -3.39 -6.61 -0.45
C ALA A 110 -2.49 -5.98 0.62
N GLY A 111 -2.54 -4.66 0.66
CA GLY A 111 -1.62 -3.85 1.43
C GLY A 111 -2.23 -3.12 2.60
N PHE A 112 -1.34 -2.62 3.46
CA PHE A 112 -1.65 -1.76 4.60
C PHE A 112 -0.44 -0.90 4.93
N TYR A 113 -0.64 0.15 5.70
CA TYR A 113 0.41 1.13 6.01
C TYR A 113 1.07 0.82 7.34
N ILE A 114 2.40 0.87 7.37
CA ILE A 114 3.19 0.80 8.60
C ILE A 114 4.41 1.71 8.48
N GLN A 115 4.92 2.16 9.62
CA GLN A 115 6.17 2.92 9.66
C GLN A 115 7.30 2.12 9.02
N TYR A 116 8.01 2.70 8.04
CA TYR A 116 9.17 2.03 7.45
C TYR A 116 10.29 1.94 8.50
N PRO A 117 10.90 0.75 8.72
CA PRO A 117 11.92 0.56 9.73
C PRO A 117 13.26 1.10 9.23
N ASP A 118 13.46 2.42 9.30
CA ASP A 118 14.74 3.06 8.99
C ASP A 118 14.99 4.22 9.95
N GLU A 119 15.76 3.96 11.01
CA GLU A 119 16.08 4.95 12.03
C GLU A 119 17.00 6.07 11.53
N ASN A 120 17.71 5.85 10.41
CA ASN A 120 18.57 6.87 9.83
C ASN A 120 17.78 7.92 9.05
N ARG A 121 16.53 7.62 8.70
CA ARG A 121 15.68 8.49 7.90
C ARG A 121 14.93 9.45 8.81
N SER A 122 15.05 10.74 8.52
CA SER A 122 14.43 11.80 9.31
C SER A 122 13.80 12.83 8.36
N PRO A 123 12.46 13.02 8.39
CA PRO A 123 11.51 12.34 9.29
C PRO A 123 11.34 10.84 8.97
N PRO A 124 10.83 10.04 9.93
CA PRO A 124 10.39 8.67 9.65
C PRO A 124 9.31 8.69 8.56
N GLU A 125 9.47 7.85 7.53
CA GLU A 125 8.55 7.78 6.39
C GLU A 125 7.52 6.66 6.56
N ARG A 126 6.25 6.90 6.21
CA ARG A 126 5.25 5.84 6.18
C ARG A 126 5.50 4.95 4.97
N GLY A 127 5.61 3.65 5.23
CA GLY A 127 5.77 2.64 4.19
C GLY A 127 4.45 1.95 3.88
N LEU A 128 4.39 1.38 2.69
CA LEU A 128 3.31 0.51 2.24
C LEU A 128 3.83 -0.92 2.15
N VAL A 129 3.15 -1.86 2.79
CA VAL A 129 3.44 -3.29 2.66
C VAL A 129 2.29 -3.99 1.96
N SER A 130 2.59 -5.03 1.18
CA SER A 130 1.59 -5.93 0.60
C SER A 130 1.99 -7.37 0.84
N THR A 131 1.00 -8.26 0.93
CA THR A 131 1.26 -9.69 0.70
C THR A 131 1.62 -9.91 -0.77
N ILE A 132 2.55 -10.84 -1.04
CA ILE A 132 3.00 -11.20 -2.41
C ILE A 132 2.68 -12.64 -2.80
N SER A 133 2.24 -13.44 -1.83
CA SER A 133 1.80 -14.81 -2.00
C SER A 133 0.73 -15.06 -0.95
N ASP A 134 -0.24 -15.89 -1.28
CA ASP A 134 -1.19 -16.39 -0.28
C ASP A 134 -0.53 -17.45 0.62
N GLU A 135 0.46 -18.19 0.09
CA GLU A 135 0.98 -19.41 0.72
C GLU A 135 2.48 -19.66 0.46
N PRO A 136 3.38 -19.42 1.43
CA PRO A 136 3.14 -18.72 2.69
C PRO A 136 2.86 -17.23 2.44
N PRO A 137 2.07 -16.57 3.31
CA PRO A 137 1.90 -15.12 3.24
C PRO A 137 3.23 -14.43 3.54
N VAL A 138 3.86 -13.92 2.49
CA VAL A 138 5.09 -13.12 2.59
C VAL A 138 4.72 -11.66 2.41
N LEU A 139 5.18 -10.81 3.33
CA LEU A 139 5.01 -9.38 3.27
C LEU A 139 6.27 -8.74 2.68
N ASN A 140 6.08 -7.90 1.67
CA ASN A 140 7.13 -7.07 1.09
C ASN A 140 6.72 -5.61 1.08
N TRP A 141 7.73 -4.74 1.13
CA TRP A 141 7.57 -3.29 1.00
C TRP A 141 7.38 -2.93 -0.45
N ILE A 142 6.45 -2.01 -0.69
CA ILE A 142 6.21 -1.39 -1.98
C ILE A 142 7.01 -0.10 -2.02
N TYR A 143 7.80 0.06 -3.07
CA TYR A 143 8.70 1.20 -3.22
C TYR A 143 8.81 1.60 -4.67
N CYS A 144 9.16 2.87 -4.90
CA CYS A 144 9.51 3.38 -6.21
C CYS A 144 11.03 3.23 -6.41
N ASP A 145 11.43 2.51 -7.46
CA ASP A 145 12.83 2.33 -7.79
C ASP A 145 13.45 3.68 -8.18
N ARG A 146 14.45 4.15 -7.42
CA ARG A 146 15.11 5.44 -7.66
C ARG A 146 15.71 5.63 -9.07
N SER A 147 15.97 4.54 -9.78
CA SER A 147 16.66 4.55 -11.07
C SER A 147 15.72 4.38 -12.25
N THR A 148 14.62 3.64 -12.13
CA THR A 148 13.66 3.40 -13.21
C THR A 148 12.31 4.07 -12.99
N TYR A 149 12.00 4.46 -11.76
CA TYR A 149 10.70 4.94 -11.29
C TYR A 149 9.56 3.91 -11.40
N GLU A 150 9.92 2.63 -11.54
CA GLU A 150 8.99 1.51 -11.46
C GLU A 150 8.55 1.31 -10.01
N LEU A 151 7.26 1.03 -9.81
CA LEU A 151 6.79 0.47 -8.53
C LEU A 151 7.17 -1.00 -8.46
N ARG A 152 7.98 -1.30 -7.44
CA ARG A 152 8.53 -2.63 -7.17
C ARG A 152 8.20 -3.05 -5.75
N TYR A 153 8.41 -4.33 -5.48
CA TYR A 153 8.30 -4.85 -4.13
C TYR A 153 9.55 -5.65 -3.73
N SER A 154 9.92 -5.58 -2.45
CA SER A 154 11.03 -6.39 -1.91
C SER A 154 11.00 -6.40 -0.38
N ASN A 155 11.91 -7.18 0.21
CA ASN A 155 12.17 -7.10 1.64
C ASN A 155 12.85 -5.75 1.99
N ARG A 156 13.07 -5.51 3.29
CA ARG A 156 13.71 -4.27 3.77
C ARG A 156 15.08 -4.01 3.13
N THR A 157 15.92 -5.03 3.03
CA THR A 157 17.28 -4.91 2.46
C THR A 157 17.24 -4.49 0.99
N GLY A 158 16.26 -4.99 0.24
CA GLY A 158 16.05 -4.61 -1.16
C GLY A 158 15.45 -3.22 -1.31
N SER A 159 14.52 -2.81 -0.44
CA SER A 159 13.81 -1.53 -0.58
C SER A 159 14.54 -0.31 -0.01
N ILE A 160 15.43 -0.49 0.98
CA ILE A 160 16.03 0.63 1.76
C ILE A 160 16.80 1.65 0.92
N LEU A 161 17.37 1.23 -0.21
CA LEU A 161 18.15 2.11 -1.10
C LEU A 161 17.27 2.92 -2.07
N HIS A 162 15.98 2.63 -2.12
CA HIS A 162 15.02 3.23 -3.04
C HIS A 162 14.10 4.22 -2.30
N HIS A 163 13.10 4.70 -3.03
CA HIS A 163 12.12 5.63 -2.50
C HIS A 163 10.94 4.85 -1.92
N VAL A 164 10.85 4.80 -0.58
CA VAL A 164 9.96 3.87 0.15
C VAL A 164 8.73 4.54 0.76
N GLY A 165 8.69 5.87 0.77
CA GLY A 165 7.66 6.71 1.37
C GLY A 165 7.91 8.18 0.99
N ASP A 166 6.97 9.07 1.25
CA ASP A 166 5.85 8.90 2.18
C ASP A 166 4.58 8.35 1.50
N TRP A 167 4.11 7.18 1.92
CA TRP A 167 2.85 6.60 1.44
C TRP A 167 1.68 7.07 2.29
N ASP A 168 0.64 7.59 1.65
CA ASP A 168 -0.57 8.01 2.35
C ASP A 168 -1.80 7.81 1.45
N TRP A 169 -2.91 8.41 1.84
CA TRP A 169 -4.12 8.54 1.05
C TRP A 169 -4.53 10.01 0.90
N THR A 170 -5.42 10.28 -0.05
CA THR A 170 -6.09 11.57 -0.23
C THR A 170 -6.94 11.94 1.00
N GLU A 171 -7.30 13.21 1.19
CA GLU A 171 -8.02 13.68 2.40
C GLU A 171 -9.34 12.95 2.68
N ASP A 172 -10.00 12.43 1.64
CA ASP A 172 -11.22 11.62 1.72
C ASP A 172 -10.94 10.12 1.98
N GLU A 173 -9.68 9.76 2.15
CA GLU A 173 -9.12 8.43 2.34
C GLU A 173 -9.42 7.41 1.24
N THR A 174 -9.79 7.88 0.05
CA THR A 174 -10.24 7.00 -1.04
C THR A 174 -9.14 6.61 -2.01
N HIS A 175 -8.16 7.48 -2.29
CA HIS A 175 -7.07 7.20 -3.23
C HIS A 175 -5.73 7.15 -2.51
N LEU A 176 -4.77 6.39 -3.05
CA LEU A 176 -3.40 6.37 -2.57
C LEU A 176 -2.65 7.60 -3.09
N VAL A 177 -1.81 8.15 -2.23
CA VAL A 177 -0.83 9.16 -2.60
C VAL A 177 0.56 8.67 -2.22
N PHE A 178 1.56 9.16 -2.96
CA PHE A 178 2.95 8.91 -2.69
C PHE A 178 3.72 10.23 -2.79
N ASP A 179 4.51 10.55 -1.76
CA ASP A 179 5.07 11.89 -1.54
C ASP A 179 4.01 13.01 -1.53
N GLY A 180 2.78 12.69 -1.09
CA GLY A 180 1.70 13.66 -0.93
C GLY A 180 0.91 13.99 -2.19
N TRP A 181 1.07 13.26 -3.30
CA TRP A 181 0.27 13.44 -4.51
C TRP A 181 0.07 12.15 -5.32
N GLU A 182 -0.80 12.18 -6.34
CA GLU A 182 -1.23 11.04 -7.16
C GLU A 182 -0.46 10.95 -8.49
N GLY A 183 0.87 10.80 -8.44
CA GLY A 183 1.73 10.77 -9.64
C GLY A 183 1.87 9.40 -10.32
N PHE A 184 0.84 8.54 -10.33
CA PHE A 184 0.97 7.17 -10.84
C PHE A 184 0.72 7.07 -12.35
N VAL A 185 1.54 6.27 -13.03
CA VAL A 185 1.48 6.07 -14.48
C VAL A 185 1.56 4.59 -14.81
N ALA A 186 0.63 4.08 -15.60
CA ALA A 186 0.75 2.75 -16.22
C ALA A 186 1.57 2.88 -17.51
N ILE A 187 2.65 2.11 -17.65
CA ILE A 187 3.45 2.05 -18.87
C ILE A 187 3.27 0.67 -19.50
N ASP A 188 3.06 0.67 -20.81
CA ASP A 188 3.08 -0.55 -21.62
C ASP A 188 4.51 -1.10 -21.66
N GLU A 189 4.76 -2.26 -21.05
CA GLU A 189 6.03 -2.96 -21.17
C GLU A 189 6.04 -4.02 -22.27
N TRP A 190 4.91 -4.34 -22.88
CA TRP A 190 4.78 -5.36 -23.91
C TRP A 190 4.96 -4.75 -25.32
N ASP A 191 5.62 -5.47 -26.22
CA ASP A 191 5.81 -5.03 -27.60
C ASP A 191 4.65 -5.37 -28.56
N GLY A 192 3.57 -5.98 -28.05
CA GLY A 192 2.40 -6.36 -28.84
C GLY A 192 2.52 -7.69 -29.60
N ALA A 193 3.63 -8.43 -29.45
CA ALA A 193 3.80 -9.72 -30.11
C ALA A 193 3.27 -10.91 -29.27
N ASP A 194 2.65 -11.90 -29.94
CA ASP A 194 2.12 -13.16 -29.34
C ASP A 194 3.12 -13.87 -28.41
N SER A 195 4.41 -13.69 -28.69
CA SER A 195 5.50 -13.99 -27.77
C SER A 195 6.53 -12.87 -27.87
N ASP A 196 6.42 -11.88 -26.99
CA ASP A 196 7.42 -10.82 -26.84
C ASP A 196 8.69 -11.41 -26.18
N PRO A 197 9.85 -11.45 -26.87
CA PRO A 197 11.10 -11.89 -26.28
C PRO A 197 11.79 -10.77 -25.46
N SER A 198 11.33 -9.53 -25.56
CA SER A 198 11.86 -8.35 -24.86
C SER A 198 11.37 -8.27 -23.41
N THR A 199 10.19 -8.82 -23.12
CA THR A 199 9.70 -9.03 -21.76
C THR A 199 9.65 -10.52 -21.41
N PRO A 200 10.42 -10.98 -20.41
CA PRO A 200 10.34 -12.38 -19.95
C PRO A 200 8.91 -12.81 -19.55
N TRP A 201 8.07 -11.83 -19.20
CA TRP A 201 6.70 -11.99 -18.71
C TRP A 201 5.64 -11.72 -19.79
N GLY A 202 6.02 -11.38 -21.03
CA GLY A 202 5.06 -11.15 -22.12
C GLY A 202 4.20 -12.38 -22.43
N LYS A 203 4.75 -13.58 -22.24
CA LYS A 203 3.99 -14.85 -22.30
C LYS A 203 2.84 -14.89 -21.29
N GLU A 204 2.95 -14.15 -20.20
CA GLU A 204 1.92 -14.09 -19.17
C GLU A 204 0.83 -13.07 -19.47
N GLY A 205 1.02 -12.26 -20.52
CA GLY A 205 0.16 -11.13 -20.86
C GLY A 205 0.27 -9.97 -19.87
N LEU A 206 1.31 -9.94 -19.03
CA LEU A 206 1.58 -8.79 -18.14
C LEU A 206 2.12 -7.62 -18.96
N ARG A 207 1.21 -6.70 -19.30
CA ARG A 207 1.46 -5.56 -20.18
C ARG A 207 1.74 -4.27 -19.41
N TRP A 208 0.86 -3.91 -18.50
CA TRP A 208 0.83 -2.59 -17.87
C TRP A 208 1.57 -2.60 -16.52
N ALA A 209 2.82 -2.12 -16.49
CA ALA A 209 3.57 -1.94 -15.26
C ALA A 209 3.30 -0.55 -14.65
N VAL A 210 3.24 -0.46 -13.33
CA VAL A 210 3.02 0.82 -12.64
C VAL A 210 4.34 1.53 -12.36
N TYR A 211 4.37 2.81 -12.68
CA TYR A 211 5.46 3.73 -12.42
C TYR A 211 4.96 4.92 -11.60
N PHE A 212 5.89 5.67 -11.02
CA PHE A 212 5.59 6.91 -10.30
C PHE A 212 6.40 8.08 -10.86
N ASP A 213 5.72 9.13 -11.30
CA ASP A 213 6.32 10.31 -11.90
C ASP A 213 6.89 11.27 -10.87
N ARG A 214 7.92 10.85 -10.14
CA ARG A 214 8.53 11.64 -9.06
C ARG A 214 8.91 13.07 -9.44
N ASP A 215 9.30 13.29 -10.69
CA ASP A 215 9.81 14.58 -11.17
C ASP A 215 8.72 15.47 -11.81
N ASP A 216 7.45 15.05 -11.77
CA ASP A 216 6.29 15.76 -12.34
C ASP A 216 6.55 16.23 -13.78
N ASN A 217 7.02 15.30 -14.61
CA ASN A 217 7.42 15.59 -15.98
C ASN A 217 6.83 14.62 -17.02
N GLY A 218 5.91 13.75 -16.62
CA GLY A 218 5.35 12.68 -17.42
C GLY A 218 6.38 11.60 -17.75
N LEU A 219 7.30 11.30 -16.82
CA LEU A 219 8.37 10.31 -17.02
C LEU A 219 9.24 10.56 -18.28
N LYS A 220 9.48 11.84 -18.61
CA LYS A 220 10.29 12.26 -19.75
C LYS A 220 11.69 11.64 -19.68
N GLY A 221 12.12 11.03 -20.79
CA GLY A 221 13.40 10.31 -20.87
C GLY A 221 13.38 8.88 -20.32
N ARG A 222 12.29 8.45 -19.66
CA ARG A 222 12.08 7.08 -19.18
C ARG A 222 11.06 6.31 -20.03
N ARG A 223 10.18 7.03 -20.73
CA ARG A 223 9.08 6.49 -21.55
C ARG A 223 9.50 5.51 -22.67
N ARG A 224 10.76 5.51 -23.14
CA ARG A 224 11.26 4.64 -24.24
C ARG A 224 10.36 4.55 -25.49
N GLY A 225 9.47 5.53 -25.72
CA GLY A 225 8.51 5.53 -26.83
C GLY A 225 7.29 4.60 -26.65
N ARG A 226 7.05 4.09 -25.44
CA ARG A 226 5.92 3.21 -25.12
C ARG A 226 4.67 4.01 -24.73
N ASP A 227 3.52 3.36 -24.84
CA ASP A 227 2.25 3.93 -24.41
C ASP A 227 2.23 4.07 -22.89
N MET A 228 1.61 5.16 -22.44
CA MET A 228 1.51 5.49 -21.02
C MET A 228 0.16 6.13 -20.74
N PHE A 229 -0.41 5.79 -19.60
CA PHE A 229 -1.64 6.37 -19.13
C PHE A 229 -1.48 6.78 -17.67
N GLU A 230 -1.92 8.00 -17.34
CA GLU A 230 -2.02 8.43 -15.96
C GLU A 230 -3.15 7.65 -15.28
N ILE A 231 -2.88 7.16 -14.07
CA ILE A 231 -3.83 6.32 -13.34
C ILE A 231 -4.02 6.85 -11.93
N SER A 232 -5.25 6.71 -11.44
CA SER A 232 -5.56 6.94 -10.02
C SER A 232 -5.72 5.60 -9.32
N LEU A 233 -5.19 5.53 -8.11
CA LEU A 233 -5.13 4.31 -7.32
C LEU A 233 -6.16 4.38 -6.20
N LYS A 234 -7.32 3.75 -6.38
CA LYS A 234 -8.41 3.76 -5.42
C LYS A 234 -8.29 2.61 -4.41
N ARG A 235 -8.39 2.94 -3.13
CA ARG A 235 -8.37 2.02 -2.02
C ARG A 235 -9.73 1.35 -1.80
N ARG A 236 -9.74 0.02 -1.79
CA ARG A 236 -10.91 -0.79 -1.37
C ARG A 236 -10.54 -1.59 -0.13
N ILE A 237 -11.09 -1.19 1.02
CA ILE A 237 -10.89 -1.91 2.28
C ILE A 237 -11.51 -3.30 2.17
N GLN A 238 -10.73 -4.34 2.52
CA GLN A 238 -11.25 -5.69 2.62
C GLN A 238 -12.22 -5.79 3.80
N SER A 239 -13.37 -6.39 3.58
CA SER A 239 -14.37 -6.54 4.65
C SER A 239 -13.80 -7.37 5.82
N ALA A 240 -14.31 -7.14 7.03
CA ALA A 240 -13.88 -7.90 8.21
C ALA A 240 -14.07 -9.42 8.03
N GLU A 241 -15.08 -9.83 7.26
CA GLU A 241 -15.32 -11.24 6.91
C GLU A 241 -14.25 -11.80 5.97
N GLU A 242 -13.80 -11.04 4.98
CA GLU A 242 -12.73 -11.46 4.06
C GLU A 242 -11.39 -11.56 4.78
N GLN A 243 -11.09 -10.59 5.66
CA GLN A 243 -9.89 -10.64 6.51
C GLN A 243 -9.93 -11.86 7.45
N LEU A 244 -11.08 -12.14 8.06
CA LEU A 244 -11.27 -13.31 8.91
C LEU A 244 -11.12 -14.62 8.12
N LYS A 245 -11.78 -14.73 6.95
CA LYS A 245 -11.66 -15.91 6.08
C LYS A 245 -10.22 -16.17 5.63
N GLN A 246 -9.46 -15.12 5.31
CA GLN A 246 -8.04 -15.26 4.96
C GLN A 246 -7.21 -15.77 6.15
N ASN A 247 -7.45 -15.23 7.35
CA ASN A 247 -6.76 -15.66 8.56
C ASN A 247 -7.10 -17.12 8.92
N GLU A 248 -8.39 -17.49 8.89
CA GLU A 248 -8.85 -18.86 9.13
C GLU A 248 -8.32 -19.85 8.08
N ALA A 249 -8.26 -19.44 6.81
CA ALA A 249 -7.71 -20.26 5.74
C ALA A 249 -6.20 -20.49 5.93
N ALA A 250 -5.45 -19.44 6.30
CA ALA A 250 -4.03 -19.55 6.62
C ALA A 250 -3.78 -20.48 7.83
N GLU A 251 -4.56 -20.32 8.90
CA GLU A 251 -4.48 -21.19 10.09
C GLU A 251 -4.81 -22.65 9.77
N LYS A 252 -5.90 -22.89 9.03
CA LYS A 252 -6.33 -24.24 8.64
C LYS A 252 -5.29 -24.94 7.78
N LYS A 253 -4.67 -24.22 6.83
CA LYS A 253 -3.62 -24.79 5.96
C LYS A 253 -2.29 -24.97 6.70
N MET A 254 -1.94 -24.10 7.65
CA MET A 254 -0.82 -24.31 8.57
C MET A 254 -1.01 -25.56 9.45
N GLN A 255 -2.22 -25.79 9.94
CA GLN A 255 -2.57 -26.98 10.74
C GLN A 255 -2.51 -28.29 9.92
N VAL A 256 -2.73 -28.22 8.60
CA VAL A 256 -2.59 -29.38 7.70
C VAL A 256 -1.13 -29.68 7.38
N LYS A 257 -0.29 -28.64 7.16
CA LYS A 257 1.17 -28.81 6.92
C LYS A 257 1.91 -29.37 8.15
N SER A 258 1.46 -29.10 9.38
CA SER A 258 2.09 -29.68 10.59
C SER A 258 1.78 -31.17 10.82
N ARG A 259 0.77 -31.75 10.15
CA ARG A 259 0.51 -33.21 10.18
C ARG A 259 1.30 -33.99 9.14
N GLY A 260 1.94 -33.31 8.17
CA GLY A 260 2.73 -33.91 7.10
C GLY A 260 4.24 -33.73 7.33
N GLY A 261 4.80 -34.45 8.29
CA GLY A 261 6.23 -34.82 8.35
C GLY A 261 7.27 -33.70 8.40
N LEU A 262 7.52 -33.15 9.59
CA LEU A 262 8.88 -33.04 10.16
C LEU A 262 8.79 -32.70 11.65
N SER A 263 9.48 -33.48 12.47
CA SER A 263 9.54 -33.34 13.93
C SER A 263 10.41 -32.15 14.33
N THR A 264 9.81 -31.02 14.67
CA THR A 264 10.36 -30.10 15.66
C THR A 264 9.19 -29.57 16.48
N GLN A 265 9.14 -30.00 17.75
CA GLN A 265 8.17 -29.52 18.73
C GLN A 265 8.34 -28.02 18.93
N PHE A 266 7.45 -27.22 18.35
CA PHE A 266 7.20 -25.86 18.79
C PHE A 266 5.76 -25.79 19.28
N SER A 267 5.58 -26.05 20.57
CA SER A 267 4.29 -25.88 21.24
C SER A 267 4.08 -24.38 21.45
N ALA A 268 3.37 -23.72 20.53
CA ALA A 268 2.82 -22.40 20.82
C ALA A 268 1.86 -22.55 22.01
N PRO A 269 1.97 -21.74 23.08
CA PRO A 269 1.00 -21.80 24.15
C PRO A 269 -0.35 -21.36 23.56
N GLN A 270 -1.33 -22.27 23.57
CA GLN A 270 -2.73 -21.92 23.37
C GLN A 270 -3.10 -20.93 24.48
N LYS A 271 -3.01 -19.64 24.17
CA LYS A 271 -3.55 -18.60 25.05
C LYS A 271 -5.06 -18.67 24.87
N GLU A 272 -5.72 -19.42 25.75
CA GLU A 272 -7.18 -19.49 25.81
C GLU A 272 -7.76 -18.07 25.76
N ARG A 273 -8.80 -17.88 24.94
CA ARG A 273 -9.53 -16.61 24.81
C ARG A 273 -9.90 -16.15 26.22
N THR A 274 -9.30 -15.06 26.68
CA THR A 274 -9.58 -14.55 28.02
C THR A 274 -10.99 -13.98 28.06
N LYS A 275 -11.67 -14.08 29.22
CA LYS A 275 -13.00 -13.47 29.42
C LYS A 275 -13.00 -11.96 29.14
N GLU A 276 -11.87 -11.29 29.31
CA GLU A 276 -11.69 -9.87 28.94
C GLU A 276 -11.75 -9.65 27.43
N TRP A 277 -11.17 -10.55 26.63
CA TRP A 277 -11.24 -10.47 25.17
C TRP A 277 -12.68 -10.70 24.68
N GLU A 278 -13.40 -11.68 25.24
CA GLU A 278 -14.81 -11.91 24.89
C GLU A 278 -15.72 -10.76 25.33
N LYS A 279 -15.44 -10.12 26.46
CA LYS A 279 -16.19 -8.94 26.90
C LYS A 279 -15.95 -7.71 26.02
N LYS A 280 -14.75 -7.60 25.42
CA LYS A 280 -14.36 -6.45 24.59
C LYS A 280 -14.68 -6.64 23.10
N TYR A 281 -14.59 -7.87 22.60
CA TYR A 281 -14.68 -8.20 21.17
C TYR A 281 -15.60 -9.39 20.85
N GLY A 282 -16.26 -9.97 21.84
CA GLY A 282 -17.23 -11.05 21.64
C GLY A 282 -18.53 -10.56 21.01
N GLU A 283 -19.41 -11.52 20.69
CA GLU A 283 -20.69 -11.25 20.02
C GLU A 283 -21.56 -10.24 20.76
N GLU A 284 -21.65 -10.33 22.09
CA GLU A 284 -22.47 -9.39 22.88
C GLU A 284 -21.97 -7.94 22.78
N ALA A 285 -20.65 -7.74 22.74
CA ALA A 285 -20.04 -6.42 22.60
C ALA A 285 -20.29 -5.83 21.20
N ARG A 286 -20.21 -6.66 20.15
CA ARG A 286 -20.57 -6.26 18.78
C ARG A 286 -22.05 -5.89 18.67
N LEU A 287 -22.94 -6.72 19.23
CA LEU A 287 -24.38 -6.49 19.15
C LEU A 287 -24.80 -5.24 19.92
N ALA A 288 -24.13 -4.94 21.05
CA ALA A 288 -24.33 -3.71 21.80
C ALA A 288 -23.87 -2.46 21.03
N LEU A 289 -22.74 -2.55 20.32
CA LEU A 289 -22.23 -1.46 19.47
C LEU A 289 -23.16 -1.19 18.29
N GLU A 290 -23.62 -2.25 17.60
CA GLU A 290 -24.56 -2.13 16.47
C GLU A 290 -25.90 -1.51 16.90
N ARG A 291 -26.44 -1.91 18.07
CA ARG A 291 -27.65 -1.28 18.63
C ARG A 291 -27.41 0.19 19.00
N LYS A 292 -26.23 0.52 19.52
CA LYS A 292 -25.89 1.91 19.86
C LYS A 292 -25.80 2.78 18.61
N LEU A 293 -25.11 2.31 17.57
CA LEU A 293 -24.99 2.98 16.28
C LEU A 293 -26.35 3.13 15.56
N ALA A 294 -27.21 2.12 15.63
CA ALA A 294 -28.56 2.19 15.08
C ALA A 294 -29.40 3.27 15.80
N LYS A 295 -29.25 3.38 17.12
CA LYS A 295 -29.96 4.37 17.94
C LYS A 295 -29.43 5.80 17.72
N GLU A 296 -28.11 5.98 17.63
CA GLU A 296 -27.48 7.26 17.29
C GLU A 296 -27.88 7.75 15.88
N LYS A 297 -28.09 6.81 14.94
CA LYS A 297 -28.59 7.09 13.59
C LYS A 297 -30.07 7.48 13.56
N GLU A 298 -30.91 6.89 14.41
CA GLU A 298 -32.33 7.27 14.56
C GLU A 298 -32.51 8.61 15.30
N GLU A 299 -31.63 8.93 16.24
CA GLU A 299 -31.67 10.17 17.03
C GLU A 299 -31.05 11.38 16.28
N GLY A 300 -30.59 11.20 15.04
CA GLY A 300 -30.05 12.29 14.20
C GLY A 300 -28.77 12.93 14.74
N GLN A 301 -28.11 12.31 15.72
CA GLN A 301 -26.83 12.75 16.28
C GLN A 301 -25.67 11.96 15.66
N GLY A 302 -25.62 11.93 14.32
CA GLY A 302 -24.39 11.58 13.63
C GLY A 302 -23.30 12.63 13.89
N PRO A 303 -22.01 12.28 13.79
CA PRO A 303 -20.94 13.24 13.99
C PRO A 303 -21.14 14.43 13.04
N SER A 304 -21.20 15.64 13.62
CA SER A 304 -21.23 16.87 12.85
C SER A 304 -19.88 17.03 12.15
N TRP A 305 -19.92 17.11 10.83
CA TRP A 305 -18.85 17.70 10.03
C TRP A 305 -18.63 19.17 10.44
#